data_AF-A0A6S7DLI5-F1
#
_entry.id   AF-A0A6S7DLI5-F1
#
_cell.length_a   1.000
_cell.length_b   1.000
_cell.length_c   1.000
_cell.angle_alpha   90.00
_cell.angle_beta   90.00
_cell.angle_gamma   90.00
#
_symmetry.space_group_name_H-M   'P 1'
#
loop_
_entity.id
_entity.type
_entity.pdbx_description
1 polymer ?
#
loop_
_entity_poly.entity_id
_entity_poly.type
_entity_poly.pdbx_seq_one_letter_code
_entity_poly.pdbx_strand_id
1 'polypeptide(L)'
;MADCLHMFRGYRVPPATVEAVKQAIIDTPRCVDVGALRAIVLPALVAVDPWPSTPRADAAARAVDSFLFDAARAGLIKRRANAWKFPYWWRVKAEPGAVCR
;
A
#
# COMPACT_ATOMS: atom_id res chain seq x y z
N MET A 1 -9.83 2.75 19.58
CA MET A 1 -9.16 1.53 19.06
C MET A 1 -8.61 1.80 17.65
N ALA A 2 -7.56 2.63 17.53
CA ALA A 2 -6.93 2.94 16.25
C ALA A 2 -5.53 2.31 16.11
N ASP A 3 -4.87 2.00 17.23
CA ASP A 3 -3.48 1.54 17.26
C ASP A 3 -3.23 0.12 16.72
N CYS A 4 -4.28 -0.71 16.59
CA CYS A 4 -4.16 -2.08 16.08
C CYS A 4 -4.30 -2.20 14.56
N LEU A 5 -4.71 -1.14 13.85
CA LEU A 5 -5.13 -1.23 12.44
C LEU A 5 -3.98 -1.47 11.45
N HIS A 6 -2.72 -1.35 11.91
CA HIS A 6 -1.55 -1.46 11.04
C HIS A 6 -0.49 -2.43 11.59
N MET A 7 -0.94 -3.51 12.24
CA MET A 7 -0.06 -4.63 12.60
C MET A 7 -0.05 -5.68 11.50
N PHE A 8 1.15 -6.03 11.03
CA PHE A 8 1.38 -7.04 10.01
C PHE A 8 2.43 -8.03 10.50
N ARG A 9 2.02 -9.28 10.74
CA ARG A 9 2.88 -10.39 11.20
C ARG A 9 3.77 -10.02 12.40
N GLY A 10 3.22 -9.28 13.37
CA GLY A 10 3.96 -8.86 14.56
C GLY A 10 4.75 -7.56 14.45
N TYR A 11 4.70 -6.90 13.29
CA TYR A 11 5.29 -5.58 13.07
C TYR A 11 4.21 -4.51 12.99
N ARG A 12 4.44 -3.36 13.63
CA ARG A 12 3.59 -2.18 13.55
C ARG A 12 4.13 -1.22 12.49
N VAL A 13 3.24 -0.73 11.62
CA VAL A 13 3.54 0.40 10.74
C VAL A 13 3.18 1.71 11.45
N PRO A 14 4.10 2.67 11.57
CA PRO A 14 3.80 3.99 12.13
C PRO A 14 2.76 4.73 11.27
N PRO A 15 1.85 5.50 11.88
CA PRO A 15 0.83 6.25 11.13
C PRO A 15 1.44 7.23 10.11
N ALA A 16 2.57 7.88 10.45
CA ALA A 16 3.29 8.75 9.53
C ALA A 16 3.74 8.04 8.24
N THR A 17 4.13 6.77 8.35
CA THR A 17 4.50 5.94 7.19
C THR A 17 3.27 5.59 6.35
N VAL A 18 2.12 5.37 6.99
CA VAL A 18 0.85 5.11 6.28
C VAL A 18 0.47 6.33 5.45
N GLU A 19 0.58 7.53 6.01
CA GLU A 19 0.33 8.78 5.29
C GLU A 19 1.32 8.98 4.14
N ALA A 20 2.61 8.72 4.36
CA ALA A 20 3.62 8.78 3.31
C ALA A 20 3.34 7.81 2.16
N VAL A 21 2.89 6.58 2.46
CA VAL A 21 2.50 5.59 1.44
C VAL A 21 1.26 6.04 0.67
N LYS A 22 0.24 6.56 1.36
CA LYS A 22 -0.97 7.10 0.72
C LYS A 22 -0.61 8.27 -0.20
N GLN A 23 0.24 9.17 0.26
CA GLN A 23 0.70 10.32 -0.51
C GLN A 23 1.51 9.86 -1.74
N ALA A 24 2.42 8.90 -1.59
CA ALA A 24 3.16 8.32 -2.71
C ALA A 24 2.24 7.68 -3.77
N ILE A 25 1.15 7.03 -3.35
CA ILE A 25 0.13 6.49 -4.27
C ILE A 25 -0.59 7.63 -5.02
N ILE A 26 -0.88 8.74 -4.35
CA ILE A 26 -1.54 9.92 -4.93
C ILE A 26 -0.61 10.67 -5.89
N ASP A 27 0.67 10.84 -5.56
CA ASP A 27 1.64 11.54 -6.40
C ASP A 27 2.04 10.74 -7.64
N THR A 28 1.85 9.41 -7.62
CA THR A 28 2.22 8.58 -8.76
C THR A 28 1.25 8.77 -9.95
N PRO A 29 1.73 9.21 -11.13
CA PRO A 29 0.84 9.64 -12.21
C PRO A 29 0.23 8.49 -13.03
N ARG A 30 0.83 7.28 -13.01
CA ARG A 30 0.41 6.18 -13.91
C ARG A 30 0.38 4.81 -13.24
N CYS A 31 1.54 4.25 -12.93
CA CYS A 31 1.68 2.92 -12.34
C CYS A 31 2.32 3.05 -10.97
N VAL A 32 1.65 2.53 -9.95
CA VAL A 32 2.19 2.51 -8.58
C VAL A 32 3.36 1.53 -8.53
N ASP A 33 4.52 2.02 -8.10
CA ASP A 33 5.70 1.19 -7.89
C ASP A 33 5.63 0.51 -6.52
N VAL A 34 5.21 -0.76 -6.53
CA VAL A 34 5.11 -1.59 -5.32
C VAL A 34 6.48 -1.78 -4.64
N GLY A 35 7.57 -1.79 -5.41
CA GLY A 35 8.94 -1.88 -4.89
C GLY A 35 9.32 -0.63 -4.11
N ALA A 36 9.04 0.55 -4.68
CA ALA A 36 9.27 1.83 -4.00
C ALA A 36 8.44 1.96 -2.71
N LEU A 37 7.17 1.54 -2.73
CA LEU A 37 6.34 1.52 -1.52
C LEU A 37 6.90 0.59 -0.43
N ARG A 38 7.39 -0.60 -0.82
CA ARG A 38 8.04 -1.52 0.12
C ARG A 38 9.31 -0.93 0.71
N ALA A 39 10.10 -0.20 -0.09
CA ALA A 39 11.31 0.48 0.38
C ALA A 39 11.01 1.60 1.40
N ILE A 40 9.83 2.23 1.35
CA ILE A 40 9.37 3.20 2.35
C ILE A 40 8.94 2.49 3.65
N VAL A 41 8.17 1.41 3.52
CA VAL A 41 7.58 0.70 4.67
C VAL A 41 8.62 -0.11 5.44
N LEU A 42 9.51 -0.82 4.75
CA LEU A 42 10.47 -1.74 5.35
C LEU A 42 11.32 -1.12 6.47
N PRO A 43 12.00 0.03 6.28
CA PRO A 43 12.81 0.65 7.34
C PRO A 43 11.95 1.25 8.46
N ALA A 44 10.70 1.60 8.19
CA ALA A 44 9.80 2.20 9.18
C ALA A 44 9.05 1.20 10.07
N LEU A 45 9.05 -0.10 9.71
CA LEU A 45 8.40 -1.14 10.53
C LEU A 45 9.00 -1.22 11.95
N VAL A 46 8.14 -1.15 12.94
CA VAL A 46 8.50 -1.34 14.34
C VAL A 46 8.18 -2.77 14.74
N ALA A 47 9.18 -3.53 15.19
CA ALA A 47 8.95 -4.87 15.73
C ALA A 47 8.24 -4.76 17.08
N VAL A 48 7.09 -5.41 17.24
CA VAL A 48 6.36 -5.48 18.50
C VAL A 48 6.42 -6.90 19.05
N ASP A 49 5.97 -7.86 18.24
CA ASP A 49 6.05 -9.30 18.54
C ASP A 49 6.17 -10.09 17.21
N PRO A 50 7.33 -9.99 16.53
CA PRO A 50 7.50 -10.53 15.19
C PRO A 50 7.39 -12.06 15.19
N TRP A 51 6.65 -12.60 14.23
CA TRP A 51 6.53 -14.05 14.11
C TRP A 51 7.89 -14.69 13.80
N PRO A 52 8.27 -15.78 14.48
CA PRO A 52 9.64 -16.33 14.45
C PRO A 52 10.10 -16.76 13.05
N SER A 53 9.18 -17.13 12.16
CA SER A 53 9.50 -17.55 10.78
C SER A 53 9.20 -16.49 9.71
N THR A 54 8.85 -15.26 10.11
CA THR A 54 8.52 -14.19 9.17
C THR A 54 9.67 -13.20 9.02
N PRO A 55 10.25 -13.05 7.81
CA PRO A 55 11.18 -11.95 7.56
C PRO A 55 10.43 -10.61 7.55
N ARG A 56 11.10 -9.56 8.02
CA ARG A 56 10.56 -8.18 8.01
C ARG A 56 10.11 -7.72 6.62
N ALA A 57 10.77 -8.21 5.56
CA ALA A 57 10.41 -7.94 4.17
C ALA A 57 9.01 -8.48 3.81
N ASP A 58 8.61 -9.64 4.36
CA ASP A 58 7.27 -10.18 4.14
C ASP A 58 6.21 -9.34 4.87
N ALA A 59 6.51 -8.88 6.09
CA ALA A 59 5.61 -7.98 6.82
C ALA A 59 5.41 -6.67 6.04
N ALA A 60 6.49 -6.12 5.47
CA ALA A 60 6.41 -4.94 4.60
C ALA A 60 5.59 -5.21 3.34
N ALA A 61 5.77 -6.37 2.70
CA ALA A 61 4.98 -6.75 1.54
C ALA A 61 3.48 -6.82 1.86
N ARG A 62 3.11 -7.45 2.98
CA ARG A 62 1.71 -7.55 3.43
C ARG A 62 1.10 -6.21 3.80
N ALA A 63 1.88 -5.33 4.43
CA ALA A 63 1.44 -3.96 4.71
C ALA A 63 1.13 -3.20 3.42
N VAL A 64 2.03 -3.25 2.44
CA VAL A 64 1.84 -2.59 1.13
C VAL A 64 0.65 -3.17 0.38
N ASP A 65 0.48 -4.49 0.35
CA ASP A 65 -0.70 -5.12 -0.27
C ASP A 65 -2.01 -4.65 0.39
N SER A 66 -2.04 -4.51 1.71
CA SER A 66 -3.19 -3.97 2.44
C SER A 66 -3.48 -2.52 2.05
N PHE A 67 -2.45 -1.67 1.98
CA PHE A 67 -2.63 -0.26 1.60
C PHE A 67 -3.10 -0.10 0.15
N LEU A 68 -2.62 -0.94 -0.75
CA LEU A 68 -3.08 -0.96 -2.15
C LEU A 68 -4.54 -1.44 -2.24
N PHE A 69 -4.92 -2.42 -1.41
CA PHE A 69 -6.31 -2.86 -1.34
C PHE A 69 -7.24 -1.74 -0.84
N ASP A 70 -6.85 -1.02 0.22
CA ASP A 70 -7.61 0.12 0.73
C ASP A 70 -7.69 1.26 -0.30
N ALA A 71 -6.59 1.58 -0.98
CA ALA A 71 -6.56 2.58 -2.04
C ALA A 71 -7.44 2.18 -3.23
N ALA A 72 -7.50 0.89 -3.56
CA ALA A 72 -8.38 0.38 -4.61
C ALA A 72 -9.85 0.44 -4.20
N ARG A 73 -10.16 0.12 -2.94
CA ARG A 73 -11.50 0.27 -2.36
C ARG A 73 -11.95 1.74 -2.34
N ALA A 74 -11.02 2.66 -2.11
CA ALA A 74 -11.26 4.11 -2.19
C ALA A 74 -11.37 4.64 -3.63
N GLY A 75 -11.22 3.80 -4.66
CA GLY A 75 -11.32 4.19 -6.06
C GLY A 75 -10.12 4.99 -6.60
N LEU A 76 -9.02 5.10 -5.84
CA LEU A 76 -7.82 5.83 -6.25
C LEU A 76 -7.02 5.05 -7.31
N ILE A 77 -6.98 3.73 -7.16
CA ILE A 77 -6.23 2.83 -8.03
C ILE A 77 -7.10 1.65 -8.49
N LYS A 78 -6.78 1.10 -9.66
CA LYS A 78 -7.41 -0.09 -10.22
C LYS A 78 -6.35 -1.14 -10.48
N ARG A 79 -6.60 -2.35 -9.99
CA ARG A 79 -5.79 -3.52 -10.33
C ARG A 79 -6.03 -3.89 -11.79
N ARG A 80 -4.97 -3.93 -12.59
CA ARG A 80 -4.97 -4.51 -13.93
C ARG A 80 -4.10 -5.76 -13.93
N ALA A 81 -4.68 -6.87 -14.34
CA ALA A 81 -3.94 -8.09 -14.66
C ALA A 81 -3.93 -8.23 -16.18
N ASN A 82 -2.74 -8.30 -16.77
CA ASN A 82 -2.54 -8.75 -18.12
C ASN A 82 -2.11 -10.22 -18.07
N ALA A 83 -2.59 -11.03 -19.02
CA ALA A 83 -2.42 -12.49 -19.04
C ALA A 83 -0.96 -13.00 -19.01
N TRP A 84 0.02 -12.09 -19.08
CA TRP A 84 1.46 -12.38 -19.14
C TRP A 84 2.31 -11.66 -18.08
N LYS A 85 1.73 -10.82 -17.21
CA LYS A 85 2.52 -10.07 -16.21
C LYS A 85 1.82 -9.98 -14.85
N PHE A 86 2.65 -9.80 -13.82
CA PHE A 86 2.22 -9.57 -12.43
C PHE A 86 1.16 -8.45 -12.34
N PRO A 87 0.21 -8.53 -11.41
CA PRO A 87 -0.84 -7.53 -11.26
C PRO A 87 -0.23 -6.14 -11.06
N TYR A 88 -0.52 -5.22 -11.99
CA TYR A 88 -0.10 -3.83 -11.89
C TYR A 88 -1.23 -2.98 -11.31
N TRP A 89 -0.85 -2.04 -10.44
CA TRP A 89 -1.76 -1.08 -9.85
C TRP A 89 -1.67 0.21 -10.64
N TRP A 90 -2.75 0.54 -11.33
CA TRP A 90 -2.84 1.74 -12.15
C TRP A 90 -3.70 2.77 -11.44
N ARG A 91 -3.29 4.04 -11.46
CA ARG A 91 -4.16 5.11 -11.00
C ARG A 91 -5.41 5.15 -11.89
N VAL A 92 -6.58 5.29 -11.27
CA VAL A 92 -7.81 5.58 -12.01
C VAL A 92 -7.64 6.99 -12.58
N LYS A 93 -7.64 7.12 -13.91
CA LYS A 93 -7.75 8.46 -14.52
C LYS A 93 -9.07 9.04 -14.03
N ALA A 94 -9.04 10.22 -13.39
CA ALA A 94 -10.24 11.00 -13.20
C ALA A 94 -10.89 11.15 -14.58
N GLU A 95 -12.12 10.64 -14.75
CA GLU A 95 -12.88 10.89 -15.96
C GLU A 95 -13.02 12.42 -16.09
N PRO A 96 -12.64 13.03 -17.22
CA PRO A 96 -12.91 14.44 -17.45
C PRO A 96 -14.42 14.59 -17.67
N GLY A 97 -15.19 14.65 -16.58
CA GLY A 97 -16.65 14.68 -16.65
C GLY A 97 -17.41 14.42 -15.36
N ALA A 98 -16.79 13.98 -14.27
CA ALA A 98 -17.46 13.90 -12.97
C ALA A 98 -17.54 15.28 -12.30
N VAL A 99 -18.32 16.18 -12.90
CA VAL A 99 -18.86 17.35 -12.19
C VAL A 99 -19.79 16.81 -11.12
N CYS A 100 -19.55 17.21 -9.87
CA CYS A 100 -20.46 16.98 -8.76
C CYS A 100 -21.89 17.34 -9.17
N ARG A 101 -22.81 16.42 -8.98
CA ARG A 101 -24.24 16.70 -9.01
C ARG A 101 -24.84 16.28 -7.68
#